data_AF-A0A3C2BSX5-F1
#
_entry.id   AF-A0A3C2BSX5-F1
#
_cell.length_a   1.000
_cell.length_b   1.000
_cell.length_c   1.000
_cell.angle_alpha   90.00
_cell.angle_beta   90.00
_cell.angle_gamma   90.00
#
_symmetry.space_group_name_H-M   'P 1'
#
loop_
_entity.id
_entity.type
_entity.pdbx_description
1 polymer ?
#
loop_
_entity_poly.entity_id
_entity_poly.type
_entity_poly.pdbx_seq_one_letter_code
_entity_poly.pdbx_strand_id
1 'polypeptide(L)'
;MSEAEQQAQAAAEALAAAQEKAPDPWAAFPPEFNWVRKELEDARKEAADKRVQARELQDKLTAAKTPEEVQQIVAANDAKTADLESKLARERVARKTQLDEDLVEFLTGKTEEELMAQAAKLAGRKKDGGPVVVTQQVPRGG
;
A
#
# COMPACT_ATOMS: atom_id res chain seq x y z
N MET A 1 -28.75 -34.80 -6.30
CA MET A 1 -27.42 -35.01 -5.71
C MET A 1 -26.80 -36.16 -6.46
N SER A 2 -25.97 -35.84 -7.46
CA SER A 2 -25.19 -36.83 -8.19
C SER A 2 -24.07 -37.39 -7.31
N GLU A 3 -23.56 -38.57 -7.65
CA GLU A 3 -22.45 -39.23 -6.94
C GLU A 3 -21.18 -38.35 -6.90
N ALA A 4 -20.99 -37.51 -7.92
CA ALA A 4 -19.92 -36.51 -7.99
C ALA A 4 -20.07 -35.36 -6.97
N GLU A 5 -21.30 -34.92 -6.70
CA GLU A 5 -21.57 -33.91 -5.65
C GLU A 5 -21.33 -34.48 -4.26
N GLN A 6 -21.70 -35.75 -4.04
CA GLN A 6 -21.44 -36.43 -2.76
C GLN A 6 -19.95 -36.64 -2.50
N GLN A 7 -19.16 -37.00 -3.53
CA GLN A 7 -17.70 -37.11 -3.40
C GLN A 7 -17.03 -35.75 -3.16
N ALA A 8 -17.46 -34.68 -3.82
CA ALA A 8 -16.93 -33.34 -3.60
C ALA A 8 -17.22 -32.84 -2.17
N GLN A 9 -18.42 -33.13 -1.67
CA GLN A 9 -18.84 -32.76 -0.32
C GLN A 9 -18.09 -33.56 0.75
N ALA A 10 -17.91 -34.87 0.57
CA ALA A 10 -17.10 -35.71 1.45
C ALA A 10 -15.60 -35.30 1.45
N ALA A 11 -15.06 -34.88 0.31
CA ALA A 11 -13.69 -34.36 0.22
C ALA A 11 -13.54 -33.01 0.93
N ALA A 12 -14.53 -32.12 0.82
CA ALA A 12 -14.55 -30.84 1.52
C ALA A 12 -14.68 -31.03 3.05
N GLU A 13 -15.54 -31.96 3.50
CA GLU A 13 -15.67 -32.33 4.91
C GLU A 13 -14.41 -32.98 5.47
N ALA A 14 -13.76 -33.87 4.69
CA ALA A 14 -12.48 -34.46 5.07
C ALA A 14 -11.36 -33.42 5.16
N LEU A 15 -11.35 -32.44 4.26
CA LEU A 15 -10.40 -31.33 4.28
C LEU A 15 -10.66 -30.39 5.47
N ALA A 16 -11.93 -30.11 5.80
CA ALA A 16 -12.31 -29.31 6.96
C ALA A 16 -11.94 -30.02 8.27
N ALA A 17 -12.24 -31.32 8.40
CA ALA A 17 -11.86 -32.13 9.56
C ALA A 17 -10.33 -32.28 9.70
N ALA A 18 -9.58 -32.30 8.58
CA ALA A 18 -8.12 -32.31 8.61
C ALA A 18 -7.53 -30.96 9.05
N GLN A 19 -8.16 -29.84 8.68
CA GLN A 19 -7.77 -28.50 9.14
C GLN A 19 -8.08 -28.29 10.63
N GLU A 20 -9.18 -28.87 11.13
CA GLU A 20 -9.59 -28.75 12.54
C GLU A 20 -8.68 -29.50 13.52
N LYS A 21 -7.97 -30.53 13.03
CA LYS A 21 -7.11 -31.42 13.84
C LYS A 21 -5.62 -31.07 13.78
N ALA A 22 -5.23 -30.11 12.93
CA ALA A 22 -3.85 -29.68 12.83
C ALA A 22 -3.45 -28.89 14.09
N PRO A 23 -2.38 -29.27 14.81
CA PRO A 23 -1.89 -28.45 15.91
C PRO A 23 -1.51 -27.08 15.37
N ASP A 24 -1.91 -26.00 16.07
CA ASP A 24 -1.54 -24.65 15.67
C ASP A 24 -0.01 -24.57 15.55
N PRO A 25 0.54 -24.35 14.35
CA PRO A 25 1.99 -24.28 14.15
C PRO A 25 2.62 -23.11 14.92
N TRP A 26 1.79 -22.18 15.42
CA TRP A 26 2.20 -21.05 16.22
C TRP A 26 2.12 -21.28 17.73
N ALA A 27 1.53 -22.39 18.21
CA ALA A 27 1.36 -22.65 19.65
C ALA A 27 2.68 -22.78 20.41
N ALA A 28 3.77 -23.09 19.72
CA ALA A 28 5.12 -23.17 20.30
C ALA A 28 5.81 -21.79 20.42
N PHE A 29 5.23 -20.73 19.83
CA PHE A 29 5.82 -19.41 19.82
C PHE A 29 5.28 -18.55 20.98
N PRO A 30 6.17 -17.85 21.71
CA PRO A 30 5.74 -16.91 22.73
C PRO A 30 4.87 -15.75 22.18
N PRO A 31 3.98 -15.14 23.00
CA PRO A 31 3.07 -14.07 22.57
C PRO A 31 3.75 -12.83 21.97
N GLU A 32 4.98 -12.54 22.36
CA GLU A 32 5.79 -11.45 21.81
C GLU A 32 6.10 -11.63 20.31
N PHE A 33 5.92 -12.82 19.75
CA PHE A 33 6.08 -13.09 18.31
C PHE A 33 4.77 -12.99 17.52
N ASN A 34 3.67 -12.54 18.12
CA ASN A 34 2.41 -12.32 17.40
C ASN A 34 2.56 -11.37 16.20
N TRP A 35 3.52 -10.43 16.23
CA TRP A 35 3.82 -9.58 15.08
C TRP A 35 4.34 -10.37 13.88
N VAL A 36 5.08 -11.47 14.09
CA VAL A 36 5.59 -12.33 13.01
C VAL A 36 4.45 -13.06 12.32
N ARG A 37 3.48 -13.54 13.10
CA ARG A 37 2.26 -14.14 12.56
C ARG A 37 1.50 -13.13 11.70
N LYS A 38 1.28 -11.91 12.23
CA LYS A 38 0.62 -10.83 11.50
C LYS A 38 1.36 -10.48 10.22
N GLU A 39 2.68 -10.30 10.28
CA GLU A 39 3.51 -10.00 9.11
C GLU A 39 3.42 -11.10 8.04
N LEU A 40 3.40 -12.38 8.44
CA LEU A 40 3.23 -13.47 7.50
C LEU A 40 1.84 -13.48 6.86
N GLU A 41 0.79 -13.20 7.64
CA GLU A 41 -0.58 -13.08 7.13
C GLU A 41 -0.68 -11.90 6.14
N ASP A 42 -0.11 -10.74 6.48
CA ASP A 42 -0.06 -9.55 5.63
C ASP A 42 0.72 -9.83 4.33
N ALA A 43 1.90 -10.47 4.42
CA ALA A 43 2.70 -10.85 3.25
C ALA A 43 1.97 -11.87 2.35
N ARG A 44 1.25 -12.82 2.93
CA ARG A 44 0.43 -13.79 2.18
C ARG A 44 -0.71 -13.09 1.44
N LYS A 45 -1.37 -12.13 2.09
CA LYS A 45 -2.42 -11.31 1.49
C LYS A 45 -1.88 -10.48 0.33
N GLU A 46 -0.77 -9.77 0.54
CA GLU A 46 -0.12 -9.00 -0.53
C GLU A 46 0.28 -9.90 -1.71
N ALA A 47 0.81 -11.10 -1.45
CA ALA A 47 1.13 -12.06 -2.51
C ALA A 47 -0.13 -12.56 -3.24
N ALA A 48 -1.26 -12.72 -2.55
CA ALA A 48 -2.53 -13.06 -3.19
C ALA A 48 -3.02 -11.92 -4.10
N ASP A 49 -2.99 -10.69 -3.61
CA ASP A 49 -3.41 -9.50 -4.36
C ASP A 49 -2.54 -9.31 -5.61
N LYS A 50 -1.22 -9.48 -5.50
CA LYS A 50 -0.29 -9.43 -6.65
C LYS A 50 -0.62 -10.50 -7.71
N ARG A 51 -1.00 -11.71 -7.30
CA ARG A 51 -1.41 -12.76 -8.25
C ARG A 51 -2.69 -12.37 -8.98
N VAL A 52 -3.65 -11.76 -8.29
CA VAL A 52 -4.88 -11.26 -8.92
C VAL A 52 -4.57 -10.15 -9.93
N GLN A 53 -3.77 -9.15 -9.52
CA GLN A 53 -3.38 -8.05 -10.41
C GLN A 53 -2.63 -8.54 -11.65
N ALA A 54 -1.74 -9.52 -11.51
CA ALA A 54 -1.02 -10.13 -12.64
C ALA A 54 -1.98 -10.83 -13.61
N ARG A 55 -2.98 -11.57 -13.10
CA ARG A 55 -4.01 -12.19 -13.94
C ARG A 55 -4.86 -11.16 -14.65
N GLU A 56 -5.33 -10.12 -13.95
CA GLU A 56 -6.10 -9.04 -14.58
C GLU A 56 -5.31 -8.33 -15.68
N LEU A 57 -4.00 -8.13 -15.49
CA LEU A 57 -3.14 -7.54 -16.51
C LEU A 57 -3.00 -8.46 -17.72
N GLN A 58 -2.81 -9.76 -17.49
CA GLN A 58 -2.75 -10.77 -18.53
C GLN A 58 -4.08 -10.84 -19.31
N ASP A 59 -5.22 -10.79 -18.63
CA ASP A 59 -6.55 -10.79 -19.25
C ASP A 59 -6.76 -9.53 -20.11
N LYS A 60 -6.32 -8.35 -19.64
CA LYS A 60 -6.36 -7.11 -20.43
C LYS A 60 -5.49 -7.20 -21.68
N LEU A 61 -4.28 -7.73 -21.56
CA LEU A 61 -3.36 -7.88 -22.70
C LEU A 61 -3.85 -8.91 -23.72
N THR A 62 -4.47 -10.00 -23.27
CA THR A 62 -5.04 -11.03 -24.16
C THR A 62 -6.34 -10.57 -24.83
N ALA A 63 -7.11 -9.70 -24.18
CA ALA A 63 -8.32 -9.09 -24.74
C ALA A 63 -8.01 -7.94 -25.73
N ALA A 64 -6.81 -7.37 -25.70
CA ALA A 64 -6.39 -6.30 -26.59
C ALA A 64 -6.35 -6.81 -28.05
N LYS A 65 -7.01 -6.08 -28.95
CA LYS A 65 -7.15 -6.44 -30.37
C LYS A 65 -6.22 -5.62 -31.25
N THR A 66 -5.70 -4.51 -30.72
CA THR A 66 -4.87 -3.56 -31.46
C THR A 66 -3.54 -3.29 -30.74
N PRO A 67 -2.47 -2.98 -31.48
CA PRO A 67 -1.21 -2.53 -30.89
C PRO A 67 -1.37 -1.29 -30.00
N GLU A 68 -2.29 -0.39 -30.35
CA GLU A 68 -2.58 0.83 -29.59
C GLU A 68 -3.18 0.53 -28.21
N GLU A 69 -4.09 -0.45 -28.11
CA GLU A 69 -4.62 -0.91 -26.82
C GLU A 69 -3.54 -1.52 -25.93
N VAL A 70 -2.62 -2.30 -26.52
CA VAL A 70 -1.47 -2.84 -25.77
C VAL A 70 -0.59 -1.72 -25.24
N GLN A 71 -0.28 -0.71 -26.05
CA GLN A 71 0.50 0.46 -25.62
C GLN A 71 -0.19 1.22 -24.48
N GLN A 72 -1.51 1.38 -24.53
CA GLN A 72 -2.27 2.03 -23.46
C GLN A 72 -2.23 1.20 -22.16
N ILE A 73 -2.35 -0.13 -22.24
CA ILE A 73 -2.26 -1.01 -21.06
C ILE A 73 -0.86 -0.94 -20.43
N VAL A 74 0.19 -0.97 -21.25
CA VAL A 74 1.58 -0.85 -20.78
C VAL A 74 1.81 0.52 -20.15
N ALA A 75 1.44 1.61 -20.82
CA ALA A 75 1.60 2.96 -20.30
C ALA A 75 0.83 3.17 -18.98
N ALA A 76 -0.37 2.60 -18.83
CA ALA A 76 -1.12 2.65 -17.58
C ALA A 76 -0.43 1.87 -16.45
N ASN A 77 0.23 0.76 -16.76
CA ASN A 77 1.00 -0.01 -15.78
C ASN A 77 2.30 0.71 -15.38
N ASP A 78 2.98 1.33 -16.34
CA ASP A 78 4.18 2.12 -16.10
C ASP A 78 3.86 3.35 -15.25
N ALA A 79 2.72 4.02 -15.50
CA ALA A 79 2.25 5.13 -14.70
C ALA A 79 1.98 4.73 -13.23
N LYS A 80 1.35 3.56 -13.00
CA LYS A 80 1.16 3.02 -11.65
C LYS A 80 2.49 2.71 -10.96
N THR A 81 3.45 2.16 -11.70
CA THR A 81 4.78 1.83 -11.19
C THR A 81 5.52 3.10 -10.79
N ALA A 82 5.52 4.13 -11.65
CA ALA A 82 6.14 5.42 -11.37
C ALA A 82 5.51 6.14 -10.16
N ASP A 83 4.19 6.03 -9.98
CA ASP A 83 3.49 6.59 -8.80
C ASP A 83 3.92 5.88 -7.50
N LEU A 84 4.00 4.54 -7.51
CA LEU A 84 4.48 3.76 -6.37
C LEU A 84 5.94 4.05 -6.04
N GLU A 85 6.80 4.15 -7.04
CA GLU A 85 8.21 4.54 -6.86
C GLU A 85 8.33 5.95 -6.27
N SER A 86 7.51 6.89 -6.74
CA SER A 86 7.46 8.27 -6.22
C SER A 86 7.01 8.30 -4.76
N LYS A 87 5.97 7.53 -4.39
CA LYS A 87 5.51 7.41 -3.00
C LYS A 87 6.59 6.82 -2.11
N LEU A 88 7.24 5.75 -2.55
CA LEU A 88 8.34 5.11 -1.82
C LEU A 88 9.52 6.08 -1.63
N ALA A 89 9.85 6.87 -2.64
CA ALA A 89 10.89 7.90 -2.55
C ALA A 89 10.53 8.96 -1.50
N ARG A 90 9.29 9.47 -1.50
CA ARG A 90 8.80 10.43 -0.49
C ARG A 90 8.87 9.84 0.92
N GLU A 91 8.41 8.61 1.12
CA GLU A 91 8.47 7.93 2.43
C GLU A 91 9.91 7.69 2.91
N ARG A 92 10.82 7.34 2.01
CA ARG A 92 12.25 7.19 2.34
C ARG A 92 12.83 8.53 2.80
N VAL A 93 12.54 9.61 2.08
CA VAL A 93 13.00 10.95 2.44
C VAL A 93 12.38 11.41 3.75
N ALA A 94 11.08 11.18 3.96
CA ALA A 94 10.39 11.52 5.20
C ALA A 94 11.04 10.85 6.41
N ARG A 95 11.32 9.55 6.33
CA ARG A 95 12.03 8.80 7.39
C ARG A 95 13.45 9.32 7.63
N LYS A 96 14.19 9.64 6.55
CA LYS A 96 15.57 10.21 6.65
C LYS A 96 15.59 11.58 7.32
N THR A 97 14.57 12.40 7.09
CA THR A 97 14.49 13.79 7.57
C THR A 97 13.65 13.94 8.84
N GLN A 98 13.07 12.85 9.35
CA GLN A 98 12.12 12.85 10.47
C GLN A 98 10.95 13.82 10.23
N LEU A 99 10.48 13.88 8.98
CA LEU A 99 9.34 14.70 8.60
C LEU A 99 8.05 14.06 9.10
N ASP A 100 7.16 14.86 9.68
CA ASP A 100 5.82 14.42 10.12
C ASP A 100 5.03 13.83 8.93
N GLU A 101 4.26 12.76 9.18
CA GLU A 101 3.51 12.04 8.15
C GLU A 101 2.54 12.95 7.38
N ASP A 102 1.87 13.87 8.08
CA ASP A 102 0.97 14.88 7.51
C ASP A 102 1.68 15.82 6.51
N LEU A 103 3.01 15.93 6.56
CA LEU A 103 3.80 16.78 5.69
C LEU A 103 4.37 16.05 4.46
N VAL A 104 4.35 14.72 4.45
CA VAL A 104 4.92 13.88 3.38
C VAL A 104 4.19 14.08 2.06
N GLU A 105 2.87 14.26 2.12
CA GLU A 105 2.02 14.51 0.96
C GLU A 105 2.34 15.84 0.25
N PHE A 106 2.99 16.79 0.92
CA PHE A 106 3.45 18.05 0.33
C PHE A 106 4.81 17.97 -0.36
N LEU A 107 5.48 16.81 -0.35
CA LEU A 107 6.71 16.60 -1.11
C LEU A 107 6.40 16.46 -2.60
N THR A 108 6.88 17.40 -3.42
CA THR A 108 6.58 17.51 -4.85
C THR A 108 7.81 17.36 -5.76
N GLY A 109 8.99 17.17 -5.18
CA GLY A 109 10.24 16.95 -5.91
C GLY A 109 10.18 15.72 -6.82
N LYS A 110 10.88 15.78 -7.95
CA LYS A 110 10.98 14.68 -8.93
C LYS A 110 12.24 13.85 -8.72
N THR A 111 13.25 14.41 -8.06
CA THR A 111 14.49 13.72 -7.70
C THR A 111 14.60 13.57 -6.19
N GLU A 112 15.39 12.60 -5.74
CA GLU A 112 15.64 12.40 -4.31
C GLU A 112 16.28 13.65 -3.67
N GLU A 113 17.13 14.36 -4.41
CA GLU A 113 17.78 15.60 -3.96
C GLU A 113 16.76 16.74 -3.76
N GLU A 114 15.85 16.93 -4.71
CA GLU A 114 14.76 17.91 -4.60
C GLU A 114 13.84 17.59 -3.43
N LEU A 115 13.47 16.31 -3.28
CA LEU A 115 12.67 15.83 -2.16
C LEU A 115 13.36 16.07 -0.83
N MET A 116 14.65 15.76 -0.71
CA MET A 116 15.43 16.01 0.52
C MET A 116 15.52 17.50 0.86
N ALA A 117 15.76 18.36 -0.14
CA ALA A 117 15.80 19.81 0.08
C ALA A 117 14.44 20.38 0.51
N GLN A 118 13.34 19.87 -0.06
CA GLN A 118 11.99 20.26 0.33
C GLN A 118 11.62 19.74 1.72
N ALA A 119 11.95 18.49 2.01
CA ALA A 119 11.73 17.87 3.32
C ALA A 119 12.51 18.59 4.43
N ALA A 120 13.76 18.98 4.19
CA ALA A 120 14.53 19.78 5.15
C ALA A 120 13.89 21.15 5.43
N LYS A 121 13.31 21.81 4.42
CA LYS A 121 12.56 23.07 4.59
C LYS A 121 11.28 22.87 5.38
N LEU A 122 10.58 21.76 5.18
CA LEU A 122 9.35 21.43 5.89
C LEU A 122 9.62 21.00 7.33
N ALA A 123 10.63 20.16 7.57
CA ALA A 123 11.05 19.74 8.92
C ALA A 123 11.55 20.92 9.77
N GLY A 124 12.14 21.95 9.12
CA GLY A 124 12.50 23.21 9.75
C GLY A 124 11.30 24.07 10.18
N ARG A 125 10.12 23.87 9.56
CA ARG A 125 8.84 24.43 10.00
C ARG A 125 8.22 23.51 11.05
N LYS A 126 8.89 23.36 12.19
CA LYS A 126 8.22 22.83 13.39
C LYS A 126 6.98 23.67 13.67
N LYS A 127 5.97 23.03 14.28
CA LYS A 127 4.65 23.56 14.64
C LYS A 127 4.72 24.69 15.69
N ASP A 128 5.53 25.72 15.45
CA ASP A 128 5.63 26.94 16.26
C ASP A 128 4.59 27.99 15.82
N GLY A 129 3.73 27.64 14.85
CA GLY A 129 2.54 28.41 14.52
C GLY A 129 1.45 28.20 15.57
N GLY A 130 1.61 28.84 16.74
CA GLY A 130 0.46 29.20 17.57
C GLY A 130 -0.62 29.91 16.71
N PRO A 131 -1.89 29.95 17.15
CA PRO A 131 -2.98 30.44 16.31
C PRO A 131 -2.61 31.78 15.71
N VAL A 132 -2.62 31.85 14.38
CA VAL A 132 -2.46 33.12 13.66
C VAL A 132 -3.69 33.94 14.02
N VAL A 133 -3.56 34.76 15.06
CA VAL A 133 -4.55 35.77 15.39
C VAL A 133 -4.45 36.79 14.26
N VAL A 134 -5.29 36.60 13.24
CA VAL A 134 -5.57 37.62 12.23
C VAL A 134 -6.25 38.76 12.98
N THR A 135 -5.45 39.69 13.49
CA THR A 135 -5.97 40.96 14.00
C THR A 135 -6.52 41.70 12.78
N GLN A 136 -7.84 41.65 12.60
CA GLN A 136 -8.51 42.55 11.67
C GLN A 136 -8.16 43.97 12.09
N GLN A 137 -7.34 44.62 11.27
CA GLN A 137 -7.02 46.03 11.44
C GLN A 137 -8.29 46.83 11.17
N VAL A 138 -8.94 47.27 12.24
CA VAL A 138 -10.11 48.16 12.16
C VAL A 138 -9.63 49.48 11.52
N PRO A 139 -10.29 49.98 10.46
CA PRO A 139 -9.91 51.23 9.83
C PRO A 139 -10.14 52.38 10.82
N ARG A 140 -9.09 53.18 11.08
CA ARG A 140 -9.23 54.48 11.76
C ARG A 140 -10.02 55.40 10.84
N GLY A 141 -11.30 55.56 11.13
CA GLY A 141 -12.16 56.53 10.47
C GLY A 141 -12.08 57.92 11.10
N GLY A 142 -12.33 58.93 10.27
CA GLY A 142 -12.94 60.22 10.64
C GLY A 142 -11.99 61.32 11.07
#